data_AF-A0A3S0XCK1-F1
#
_entry.id   AF-A0A3S0XCK1-F1
#
_cell.length_a   1.000
_cell.length_b   1.000
_cell.length_c   1.000
_cell.angle_alpha   90.00
_cell.angle_beta   90.00
_cell.angle_gamma   90.00
#
_symmetry.space_group_name_H-M   'P 1'
#
loop_
_entity.id
_entity.type
_entity.pdbx_description
1 polymer ?
#
loop_
_entity_poly.entity_id
_entity_poly.type
_entity_poly.pdbx_seq_one_letter_code
_entity_poly.pdbx_strand_id
1 'polypeptide(L)'
;MIFAKKNFSREKLQKAFFIFALSFSPFSFAGYAGGPYVVWVNLDRSVNGKRVDKIIANFATSKSVNCDGQWKMGDSLLYMVARPSSISDSLVEDVFLRNDKIQMKRLSLALKNHRDADFPSHEGLDGVVIYSNKRDAKIMSFTKGRRKIESVRIASPGELPSKKDIEDAFCALLPPITRAP
;
A
#
# COMPACT_ATOMS: atom_id res chain seq x y z
N MET A 1 12.97 -41.60 73.04
CA MET A 1 12.99 -42.39 71.77
C MET A 1 12.62 -41.41 70.65
N ILE A 2 13.59 -40.63 70.18
CA ILE A 2 14.40 -40.81 68.94
C ILE A 2 13.57 -40.74 67.65
N PHE A 3 13.91 -39.70 66.87
CA PHE A 3 13.59 -39.36 65.49
C PHE A 3 13.54 -40.53 64.48
N ALA A 4 12.71 -40.42 63.44
CA ALA A 4 13.21 -40.28 62.05
C ALA A 4 12.11 -39.99 61.01
N LYS A 5 12.50 -39.09 60.12
CA LYS A 5 11.87 -38.51 58.92
C LYS A 5 12.03 -39.45 57.71
N LYS A 6 11.14 -39.37 56.71
CA LYS A 6 11.44 -39.38 55.25
C LYS A 6 10.12 -39.37 54.46
N ASN A 7 9.66 -38.21 53.96
CA ASN A 7 9.98 -37.69 52.63
C ASN A 7 10.06 -38.78 51.55
N PHE A 8 8.91 -39.09 50.93
CA PHE A 8 8.88 -39.88 49.71
C PHE A 8 7.92 -39.23 48.70
N SER A 9 8.39 -39.17 47.45
CA SER A 9 7.65 -38.74 46.26
C SER A 9 7.59 -37.24 45.97
N ARG A 10 8.76 -36.61 45.82
CA ARG A 10 8.91 -35.34 45.08
C ARG A 10 9.82 -35.45 43.84
N GLU A 11 10.12 -36.67 43.38
CA GLU A 11 11.08 -36.89 42.28
C GLU A 11 10.47 -37.30 40.92
N LYS A 12 9.14 -37.48 40.82
CA LYS A 12 8.51 -37.91 39.54
C LYS A 12 7.71 -36.84 38.80
N LEU A 13 7.76 -35.58 39.22
CA LEU A 13 7.11 -34.46 38.51
C LEU A 13 8.08 -33.50 37.80
N GLN A 14 9.39 -33.65 37.97
CA GLN A 14 10.37 -32.74 37.37
C GLN A 14 10.91 -33.17 36.00
N LYS A 15 10.60 -34.38 35.52
CA LYS A 15 11.11 -34.88 34.22
C LYS A 15 10.11 -34.79 33.05
N ALA A 16 8.87 -34.36 33.29
CA ALA A 16 7.88 -34.14 32.22
C ALA A 16 7.82 -32.68 31.73
N PHE A 17 8.55 -31.75 32.37
CA PHE A 17 8.51 -30.33 32.03
C PHE A 17 9.59 -29.89 31.02
N PHE A 18 10.49 -30.80 30.62
CA PHE A 18 11.64 -30.48 29.76
C PHE A 18 11.48 -30.92 28.28
N ILE A 19 10.30 -31.38 27.86
CA ILE A 19 10.01 -31.77 26.46
C ILE A 19 8.76 -31.03 25.92
N PHE A 20 8.48 -29.81 26.41
CA PHE A 20 7.41 -28.97 25.86
C PHE A 20 7.88 -27.60 25.36
N ALA A 21 9.18 -27.30 25.48
CA ALA A 21 9.72 -25.97 25.17
C ALA A 21 10.34 -25.84 23.76
N LEU A 22 10.30 -26.88 22.92
CA LEU A 22 10.96 -26.89 21.60
C LEU A 22 10.01 -26.88 20.39
N SER A 23 8.70 -26.79 20.60
CA SER A 23 7.71 -26.90 19.50
C SER A 23 7.06 -25.58 19.09
N PHE A 24 7.36 -24.47 19.76
CA PHE A 24 6.95 -23.14 19.32
C PHE A 24 8.04 -22.54 18.45
N SER A 25 8.16 -23.05 17.23
CA SER A 25 8.79 -22.29 16.16
C SER A 25 8.01 -20.97 16.06
N PRO A 26 8.61 -19.78 16.30
CA PRO A 26 7.97 -18.57 15.86
C PRO A 26 7.84 -18.69 14.34
N PHE A 27 6.62 -18.63 13.84
CA PHE A 27 6.36 -18.57 12.40
C PHE A 27 7.23 -17.45 11.84
N SER A 28 8.28 -17.84 11.12
CA SER A 28 9.08 -16.90 10.36
C SER A 28 8.22 -16.50 9.17
N PHE A 29 7.43 -15.45 9.34
CA PHE A 29 6.83 -14.76 8.21
C PHE A 29 7.99 -14.17 7.42
N ALA A 30 8.28 -14.76 6.25
CA ALA A 30 9.11 -14.10 5.26
C ALA A 30 8.45 -12.75 4.97
N GLY A 31 9.11 -11.66 5.37
CA GLY A 31 8.58 -10.31 5.29
C GLY A 31 8.18 -10.00 3.84
N TYR A 32 6.91 -9.63 3.68
CA TYR A 32 6.33 -9.21 2.41
C TYR A 32 6.94 -7.89 1.94
N ALA A 33 6.67 -7.49 0.69
CA ALA A 33 7.05 -6.20 0.14
C ALA A 33 6.70 -5.08 1.15
N GLY A 34 7.74 -4.52 1.76
CA GLY A 34 7.62 -3.49 2.80
C GLY A 34 7.18 -2.13 2.26
N GLY A 35 6.78 -2.03 0.99
CA GLY A 35 6.37 -0.80 0.33
C GLY A 35 4.86 -0.56 0.33
N PRO A 36 4.39 0.58 -0.21
CA PRO A 36 2.99 0.96 -0.24
C PRO A 36 2.28 0.20 -1.35
N TYR A 37 1.04 -0.18 -1.09
CA TYR A 37 0.20 -0.90 -2.03
C TYR A 37 -0.80 0.07 -2.64
N VAL A 38 -0.66 0.36 -3.93
CA VAL A 38 -1.35 1.48 -4.55
C VAL A 38 -2.10 1.07 -5.81
N VAL A 39 -3.20 1.77 -6.05
CA VAL A 39 -3.90 1.72 -7.35
C VAL A 39 -3.48 2.93 -8.16
N TRP A 40 -3.08 2.70 -9.41
CA TRP A 40 -2.93 3.76 -10.40
C TRP A 40 -4.21 3.88 -11.24
N VAL A 41 -4.67 5.12 -11.46
CA VAL A 41 -5.78 5.38 -12.38
C VAL A 41 -5.47 6.60 -13.24
N ASN A 42 -5.75 6.46 -14.52
CA ASN A 42 -5.65 7.54 -15.47
C ASN A 42 -7.04 7.89 -16.02
N LEU A 43 -7.49 9.12 -15.74
CA LEU A 43 -8.77 9.65 -16.22
C LEU A 43 -8.69 10.26 -17.62
N ASP A 44 -7.48 10.49 -18.15
CA ASP A 44 -7.26 10.99 -19.50
C ASP A 44 -7.20 9.80 -20.47
N ARG A 45 -8.23 9.65 -21.31
CA ARG A 45 -8.29 8.58 -22.32
C ARG A 45 -7.64 8.96 -23.66
N SER A 46 -7.06 10.16 -23.76
CA SER A 46 -6.40 10.64 -24.97
C SER A 46 -5.06 9.93 -25.24
N VAL A 47 -4.44 10.24 -26.38
CA VAL A 47 -3.07 9.79 -26.70
C VAL A 47 -2.07 10.25 -25.64
N ASN A 48 -2.24 11.44 -25.08
CA ASN A 48 -1.40 11.96 -24.01
C ASN A 48 -1.58 11.17 -22.71
N GLY A 49 -2.82 10.82 -22.37
CA GLY A 49 -3.11 9.92 -21.26
C GLY A 49 -2.38 8.58 -21.38
N LYS A 50 -2.43 7.94 -22.56
CA LYS A 50 -1.69 6.69 -22.82
C LYS A 50 -0.17 6.85 -22.67
N ARG A 51 0.39 8.01 -23.04
CA ARG A 51 1.81 8.34 -22.81
C ARG A 51 2.13 8.38 -21.32
N VAL A 52 1.28 9.00 -20.50
CA VAL A 52 1.47 9.05 -19.04
C VAL A 52 1.41 7.64 -18.44
N ASP A 53 0.46 6.80 -18.85
CA ASP A 53 0.38 5.41 -18.40
C ASP A 53 1.67 4.63 -18.71
N LYS A 54 2.22 4.81 -19.91
CA LYS A 54 3.48 4.16 -20.30
C LYS A 54 4.66 4.64 -19.46
N ILE A 55 4.71 5.93 -19.12
CA ILE A 55 5.76 6.49 -18.26
C ILE A 55 5.67 5.87 -16.86
N ILE A 56 4.48 5.85 -16.25
CA ILE A 56 4.28 5.28 -14.91
C ILE A 56 4.53 3.77 -14.89
N ALA A 57 4.07 3.02 -15.90
CA ALA A 57 4.32 1.59 -15.99
C ALA A 57 5.83 1.29 -16.09
N ASN A 58 6.56 2.03 -16.93
CA ASN A 58 8.01 1.90 -17.04
C ASN A 58 8.73 2.31 -15.75
N PHE A 59 8.26 3.37 -15.09
CA PHE A 59 8.81 3.83 -13.82
C PHE A 59 8.65 2.76 -12.73
N ALA A 60 7.43 2.25 -12.53
CA ALA A 60 7.09 1.27 -11.51
C ALA A 60 7.76 -0.09 -11.71
N THR A 61 8.06 -0.47 -12.96
CA THR A 61 8.76 -1.73 -13.29
C THR A 61 10.29 -1.58 -13.35
N SER A 62 10.81 -0.37 -13.17
CA SER A 62 12.25 -0.14 -13.11
C SER A 62 12.83 -0.74 -11.82
N LYS A 63 14.04 -1.32 -11.90
CA LYS A 63 14.67 -2.11 -10.82
C LYS A 63 14.93 -1.34 -9.52
N SER A 64 14.77 -0.01 -9.52
CA SER A 64 14.95 0.84 -8.35
C SER A 64 14.01 2.04 -8.43
N VAL A 65 12.77 1.89 -7.96
CA VAL A 65 11.90 3.04 -7.69
C VAL A 65 12.45 3.76 -6.46
N ASN A 66 13.37 4.69 -6.70
CA ASN A 66 13.93 5.58 -5.68
C ASN A 66 13.24 6.92 -5.81
N CYS A 67 12.13 7.10 -5.10
CA CYS A 67 11.54 8.41 -4.92
C CYS A 67 12.41 9.22 -3.95
N ASP A 68 13.30 10.05 -4.52
CA ASP A 68 14.25 11.00 -3.89
C ASP A 68 14.33 11.00 -2.35
N GLY A 69 14.93 9.96 -1.78
CA GLY A 69 15.64 10.05 -0.50
C GLY A 69 14.86 9.79 0.79
N GLN A 70 13.57 9.47 0.76
CA GLN A 70 12.84 9.03 1.98
C GLN A 70 12.63 7.52 2.09
N TRP A 71 13.06 6.75 1.10
CA TRP A 71 12.87 5.30 1.04
C TRP A 71 14.22 4.61 1.29
N LYS A 72 14.35 3.83 2.37
CA LYS A 72 15.60 3.12 2.68
C LYS A 72 15.67 1.82 1.86
N MET A 73 16.89 1.34 1.56
CA MET A 73 17.07 0.03 0.93
C MET A 73 16.41 -1.06 1.80
N GLY A 74 15.48 -1.81 1.21
CA GLY A 74 14.58 -2.74 1.90
C GLY A 74 13.10 -2.29 1.90
N ASP A 75 12.84 -0.98 1.73
CA ASP A 75 11.49 -0.40 1.73
C ASP A 75 10.83 -0.35 0.33
N SER A 76 11.64 -0.40 -0.75
CA SER A 76 11.18 -0.16 -2.12
C SER A 76 10.79 -1.43 -2.89
N LEU A 77 9.68 -2.03 -2.49
CA LEU A 77 8.85 -2.78 -3.43
C LEU A 77 7.50 -2.08 -3.48
N LEU A 78 7.43 -0.98 -4.25
CA LEU A 78 6.15 -0.39 -4.64
C LEU A 78 5.31 -1.50 -5.28
N TYR A 79 4.16 -1.79 -4.68
CA TYR A 79 3.22 -2.75 -5.23
C TYR A 79 2.08 -1.99 -5.90
N MET A 80 2.02 -2.10 -7.22
CA MET A 80 0.97 -1.48 -8.04
C MET A 80 0.04 -2.56 -8.57
N VAL A 81 -1.24 -2.43 -8.25
CA VAL A 81 -2.28 -3.36 -8.74
C VAL A 81 -3.08 -2.73 -9.87
N ALA A 82 -3.65 -3.60 -10.70
CA ALA A 82 -4.73 -3.22 -11.58
C ALA A 82 -5.89 -2.67 -10.76
N ARG A 83 -6.62 -1.69 -11.31
CA ARG A 83 -7.74 -1.07 -10.62
C ARG A 83 -8.84 -2.11 -10.32
N PRO A 84 -9.21 -2.31 -9.04
CA PRO A 84 -10.32 -3.19 -8.67
C PRO A 84 -11.64 -2.71 -9.25
N SER A 85 -12.54 -3.63 -9.62
CA SER A 85 -13.87 -3.31 -10.15
C SER A 85 -14.75 -2.50 -9.18
N SER A 86 -14.49 -2.60 -7.87
CA SER A 86 -15.13 -1.79 -6.83
C SER A 86 -14.74 -0.31 -6.86
N ILE A 87 -13.70 0.06 -7.62
CA ILE A 87 -13.24 1.44 -7.82
C ILE A 87 -13.60 1.87 -9.26
N SER A 88 -14.83 2.33 -9.45
CA SER A 88 -15.33 2.77 -10.76
C SER A 88 -14.79 4.13 -11.19
N ASP A 89 -14.86 4.44 -12.49
CA ASP A 89 -14.58 5.80 -13.02
C ASP A 89 -15.45 6.84 -12.30
N SER A 90 -16.74 6.57 -12.10
CA SER A 90 -17.66 7.49 -11.41
C SER A 90 -17.24 7.79 -9.97
N LEU A 91 -16.86 6.76 -9.21
CA LEU A 91 -16.38 6.90 -7.83
C LEU A 91 -15.12 7.76 -7.79
N VAL A 92 -14.17 7.50 -8.68
CA VAL A 92 -12.93 8.28 -8.78
C VAL A 92 -13.25 9.73 -9.14
N GLU A 93 -14.10 9.99 -10.12
CA GLU A 93 -14.46 11.36 -10.47
C GLU A 93 -15.18 12.11 -9.35
N ASP A 94 -16.10 11.46 -8.64
CA ASP A 94 -16.78 12.04 -7.49
C ASP A 94 -15.79 12.46 -6.40
N VAL A 95 -14.83 11.59 -6.10
CA VAL A 95 -13.81 11.85 -5.08
C VAL A 95 -12.86 12.94 -5.53
N PHE A 96 -12.24 12.79 -6.70
CA PHE A 96 -11.08 13.60 -7.10
C PHE A 96 -11.43 14.89 -7.84
N LEU A 97 -12.59 14.96 -8.48
CA LEU A 97 -13.00 16.15 -9.23
C LEU A 97 -14.13 16.92 -8.54
N ARG A 98 -15.02 16.22 -7.82
CA ARG A 98 -16.14 16.82 -7.10
C ARG A 98 -15.92 16.94 -5.59
N ASN A 99 -14.84 16.36 -5.07
CA ASN A 99 -14.48 16.39 -3.64
C ASN A 99 -15.61 15.87 -2.73
N ASP A 100 -16.33 14.84 -3.18
CA ASP A 100 -17.47 14.27 -2.45
C ASP A 100 -16.99 13.43 -1.24
N LYS A 101 -17.30 13.92 -0.04
CA LYS A 101 -16.92 13.29 1.23
C LYS A 101 -17.58 11.93 1.48
N ILE A 102 -18.78 11.70 0.96
CA ILE A 102 -19.47 10.40 1.08
C ILE A 102 -18.76 9.39 0.20
N GLN A 103 -18.40 9.79 -1.02
CA GLN A 103 -17.66 8.93 -1.95
C GLN A 103 -16.23 8.68 -1.49
N MET A 104 -15.58 9.63 -0.78
CA MET A 104 -14.29 9.38 -0.13
C MET A 104 -14.36 8.24 0.90
N LYS A 105 -15.43 8.18 1.70
CA LYS A 105 -15.63 7.06 2.65
C LYS A 105 -15.80 5.74 1.91
N ARG A 106 -16.57 5.74 0.81
CA ARG A 106 -16.77 4.56 -0.04
C ARG A 106 -15.46 4.10 -0.67
N LEU A 107 -14.65 5.01 -1.20
CA LEU A 107 -13.32 4.71 -1.72
C LEU A 107 -12.41 4.13 -0.64
N SER A 108 -12.37 4.74 0.55
CA SER A 108 -11.58 4.21 1.67
C SER A 108 -12.00 2.80 2.06
N LEU A 109 -13.29 2.49 2.02
CA LEU A 109 -13.81 1.14 2.30
C LEU A 109 -13.43 0.15 1.19
N ALA A 110 -13.54 0.56 -0.08
CA ALA A 110 -13.13 -0.26 -1.22
C ALA A 110 -11.64 -0.64 -1.14
N LEU A 111 -10.78 0.32 -0.77
CA LEU A 111 -9.35 0.07 -0.55
C LEU A 111 -9.09 -0.88 0.62
N LYS A 112 -9.79 -0.71 1.73
CA LYS A 112 -9.67 -1.59 2.91
C LYS A 112 -10.09 -3.03 2.61
N ASN A 113 -11.16 -3.19 1.85
CA ASN A 113 -11.77 -4.50 1.60
C ASN A 113 -11.22 -5.20 0.36
N HIS A 114 -10.34 -4.57 -0.40
CA HIS A 114 -9.68 -5.20 -1.53
C HIS A 114 -8.88 -6.43 -1.05
N ARG A 115 -8.97 -7.51 -1.83
CA ARG A 115 -8.19 -8.73 -1.64
C ARG A 115 -7.58 -9.07 -2.98
N ASP A 116 -6.26 -9.15 -2.99
CA ASP A 116 -5.55 -9.57 -4.19
C ASP A 116 -5.55 -11.11 -4.25
N ALA A 117 -5.82 -11.68 -5.42
CA ALA A 117 -5.86 -13.13 -5.60
C ALA A 117 -4.46 -13.75 -5.48
N ASP A 118 -3.43 -13.01 -5.88
CA ASP A 118 -2.03 -13.43 -5.78
C ASP A 118 -1.51 -13.27 -4.35
N PHE A 119 -2.17 -12.42 -3.55
CA PHE A 119 -1.80 -12.15 -2.15
C PHE A 119 -3.03 -12.08 -1.21
N PRO A 120 -3.72 -13.21 -0.97
CA PRO A 120 -4.98 -13.23 -0.22
C PRO A 120 -4.83 -12.88 1.26
N SER A 121 -3.60 -12.99 1.81
CA SER A 121 -3.28 -12.61 3.19
C SER A 121 -3.14 -11.09 3.38
N HIS A 122 -3.22 -10.27 2.32
CA HIS A 122 -2.97 -8.84 2.40
C HIS A 122 -4.18 -8.01 2.85
N GLU A 123 -3.93 -7.08 3.76
CA GLU A 123 -4.93 -6.16 4.32
C GLU A 123 -5.21 -4.95 3.40
N GLY A 124 -5.73 -5.24 2.21
CA GLY A 124 -6.16 -4.22 1.26
C GLY A 124 -5.03 -3.33 0.77
N LEU A 125 -5.40 -2.12 0.34
CA LEU A 125 -4.52 -1.17 -0.33
C LEU A 125 -4.27 0.05 0.57
N ASP A 126 -3.13 0.72 0.38
CA ASP A 126 -2.73 1.92 1.12
C ASP A 126 -3.31 3.20 0.54
N GLY A 127 -3.57 3.23 -0.78
CA GLY A 127 -4.19 4.38 -1.40
C GLY A 127 -4.38 4.26 -2.91
N VAL A 128 -4.76 5.38 -3.51
CA VAL A 128 -4.93 5.53 -4.95
C VAL A 128 -4.20 6.78 -5.41
N VAL A 129 -3.47 6.67 -6.52
CA VAL A 129 -2.86 7.78 -7.25
C VAL A 129 -3.58 7.93 -8.59
N ILE A 130 -3.98 9.15 -8.92
CA ILE A 130 -4.79 9.48 -10.09
C ILE A 130 -4.08 10.52 -10.95
N TYR A 131 -4.08 10.34 -12.28
CA TYR A 131 -3.80 11.42 -13.22
C TYR A 131 -5.08 11.93 -13.90
N SER A 132 -5.17 13.26 -14.07
CA SER A 132 -6.25 13.93 -14.80
C SER A 132 -5.71 15.10 -15.61
N ASN A 133 -6.36 15.36 -16.75
CA ASN A 133 -6.08 16.49 -17.64
C ASN A 133 -7.35 17.28 -18.02
N LYS A 134 -8.43 17.18 -17.23
CA LYS A 134 -9.72 17.84 -17.58
C LYS A 134 -9.69 19.37 -17.51
N ARG A 135 -8.75 19.97 -16.78
CA ARG A 135 -8.56 21.44 -16.65
C ARG A 135 -7.09 21.80 -16.69
N ASP A 136 -6.33 21.10 -15.86
CA ASP A 136 -4.89 21.17 -15.71
C ASP A 136 -4.37 19.73 -15.60
N ALA A 137 -3.19 19.49 -16.17
CA ALA A 137 -2.51 18.21 -15.99
C ALA A 137 -2.00 18.13 -14.55
N LYS A 138 -2.55 17.18 -13.78
CA LYS A 138 -2.18 16.98 -12.38
C LYS A 138 -2.23 15.52 -11.97
N ILE A 139 -1.39 15.19 -11.00
CA ILE A 139 -1.46 13.94 -10.25
C ILE A 139 -2.08 14.24 -8.89
N MET A 140 -2.92 13.32 -8.41
CA MET A 140 -3.61 13.41 -7.14
C MET A 140 -3.47 12.11 -6.38
N SER A 141 -3.55 12.17 -5.05
CA SER A 141 -3.46 11.01 -4.19
C SER A 141 -4.48 11.05 -3.07
N PHE A 142 -4.98 9.86 -2.75
CA PHE A 142 -5.84 9.61 -1.61
C PHE A 142 -5.29 8.42 -0.82
N THR A 143 -4.92 8.66 0.43
CA THR A 143 -4.52 7.61 1.38
C THR A 143 -5.75 7.03 2.08
N LYS A 144 -5.81 5.70 2.19
CA LYS A 144 -6.85 4.99 2.95
C LYS A 144 -6.97 5.56 4.37
N GLY A 145 -8.20 5.79 4.82
CA GLY A 145 -8.49 6.34 6.16
C GLY A 145 -8.30 7.85 6.30
N ARG A 146 -7.69 8.54 5.33
CA ARG A 146 -7.61 10.01 5.31
C ARG A 146 -8.85 10.62 4.67
N ARG A 147 -9.07 11.91 4.93
CA ARG A 147 -10.20 12.71 4.37
C ARG A 147 -9.75 13.80 3.41
N LYS A 148 -8.47 13.80 3.03
CA LYS A 148 -7.85 14.83 2.22
C LYS A 148 -7.29 14.20 0.96
N ILE A 149 -7.42 14.92 -0.14
CA ILE A 149 -6.73 14.64 -1.40
C ILE A 149 -5.51 15.54 -1.46
N GLU A 150 -4.38 14.95 -1.81
CA GLU A 150 -3.15 15.67 -2.13
C GLU A 150 -3.04 15.76 -3.64
N SER A 151 -2.49 16.86 -4.15
CA SER A 151 -2.43 17.08 -5.60
C SER A 151 -1.20 17.90 -5.98
N VAL A 152 -0.57 17.52 -7.08
CA VAL A 152 0.55 18.23 -7.70
C VAL A 152 0.18 18.50 -9.15
N ARG A 153 0.23 19.76 -9.55
CA ARG A 153 0.09 20.16 -10.94
C ARG A 153 1.40 19.92 -11.67
N ILE A 154 1.35 19.25 -12.82
CA ILE A 154 2.53 18.84 -13.60
C ILE A 154 2.65 19.56 -14.94
N ALA A 155 1.60 20.25 -15.41
CA ALA A 155 1.69 21.17 -16.54
C ALA A 155 0.58 22.24 -16.49
N SER A 156 0.80 23.33 -17.23
CA SER A 156 -0.24 24.32 -17.52
C SER A 156 -1.25 23.79 -18.55
N PRO A 157 -2.44 24.41 -18.71
CA PRO A 157 -3.44 23.93 -19.66
C PRO A 157 -2.89 24.12 -21.08
N GLY A 158 -2.94 23.07 -21.90
CA GLY A 158 -2.38 23.08 -23.25
C GLY A 158 -0.89 22.72 -23.34
N GLU A 159 -0.19 22.59 -22.22
CA GLU A 159 1.19 22.09 -22.17
C GLU A 159 1.23 20.58 -21.90
N LEU A 160 2.28 19.93 -22.40
CA LEU A 160 2.53 18.52 -22.16
C LEU A 160 3.52 18.37 -21.00
N PRO A 161 3.18 17.60 -19.95
CA PRO A 161 4.12 17.36 -18.85
C PRO A 161 5.34 16.57 -19.35
N SER A 162 6.51 16.92 -18.83
CA SER A 162 7.73 16.17 -19.11
C SER A 162 7.68 14.81 -18.38
N LYS A 163 8.54 13.88 -18.80
CA LYS A 163 8.68 12.58 -18.12
C LYS A 163 9.05 12.79 -16.64
N LYS A 164 9.99 13.70 -16.36
CA LYS A 164 10.47 13.98 -15.02
C LYS A 164 9.37 14.56 -14.12
N ASP A 165 8.57 15.50 -14.62
CA ASP A 165 7.47 16.07 -13.84
C ASP A 165 6.43 15.02 -13.43
N ILE A 166 6.15 14.06 -14.31
CA ILE A 166 5.24 12.94 -14.03
C ILE A 166 5.81 12.03 -12.94
N GLU A 167 7.08 11.63 -13.07
CA GLU A 167 7.75 10.73 -12.12
C GLU A 167 7.91 11.40 -10.74
N ASP A 168 8.39 12.64 -10.70
CA ASP A 168 8.57 13.41 -9.47
C ASP A 168 7.24 13.65 -8.74
N ALA A 169 6.18 14.00 -9.48
CA ALA A 169 4.84 14.18 -8.89
C ALA A 169 4.21 12.87 -8.43
N PHE A 170 4.40 11.77 -9.15
CA PHE A 170 3.97 10.44 -8.72
C PHE A 170 4.65 10.06 -7.40
N CYS A 171 5.97 10.25 -7.32
CA CYS A 171 6.76 10.00 -6.13
C CYS A 171 6.32 10.83 -4.93
N ALA A 172 6.11 12.14 -5.12
CA ALA A 172 5.68 13.04 -4.06
C ALA A 172 4.28 12.69 -3.51
N LEU A 173 3.48 11.96 -4.28
CA LEU A 173 2.09 11.63 -3.98
C LEU A 173 1.87 10.14 -3.70
N LEU A 174 2.94 9.33 -3.60
CA LEU A 174 2.80 7.95 -3.16
C LEU A 174 2.21 7.91 -1.74
N PRO A 175 1.06 7.23 -1.55
CA PRO A 175 0.49 7.05 -0.22
C PRO A 175 1.49 6.39 0.74
N PRO A 176 1.57 6.84 2.01
CA PRO A 176 2.32 6.13 3.03
C PRO A 176 1.68 4.78 3.35
N ILE A 177 2.44 3.87 3.94
CA ILE A 177 1.95 2.58 4.41
C ILE A 177 0.98 2.80 5.59
N THR A 178 -0.20 2.20 5.50
CA THR A 178 -1.28 2.30 6.49
C THR A 178 -1.75 0.95 7.03
N ARG A 179 -1.20 -0.15 6.51
CA ARG A 179 -1.48 -1.52 6.95
C ARG A 179 -0.77 -1.81 8.27
N ALA A 180 -1.37 -2.67 9.09
CA ALA A 180 -0.69 -3.16 10.28
C ALA A 180 0.50 -4.06 9.87
N PRO A 181 1.62 -4.03 10.63
CA PRO A 181 2.75 -4.93 10.44
C PRO A 181 2.39 -6.40 10.72
#